data_AF-A0A429VCA2-F1
#
_entry.id   AF-A0A429VCA2-F1
#
_cell.length_a   1.000
_cell.length_b   1.000
_cell.length_c   1.000
_cell.angle_alpha   90.00
_cell.angle_beta   90.00
_cell.angle_gamma   90.00
#
_symmetry.space_group_name_H-M   'P 1'
#
loop_
_entity.id
_entity.type
_entity.pdbx_description
1 polymer ?
#
loop_
_entity_poly.entity_id
_entity_poly.type
_entity_poly.pdbx_seq_one_letter_code
_entity_poly.pdbx_strand_id
1 'polypeptide(L)'
;MNQHELIAEVFERQARRREERRAFLKFAGASAAAVAGTAALSGCGGGGGSGFGTTNDVNTAPPQSGLSDGDILNFALNLEYLEAQFYSFAATGAGLPANLLTGTGTQGAVTGGRGVTFTDPVVRQYANEIAGDERAHVAFLRSALGSVAVAQPAIDIGTDPNGAFSSAARAAGLIGAGQSFDPYASDENFLLGAFIFEDVGVTAYKGASPLLQSSTFLSAAAGILAAEAYHAGLVRTVLYAKGIAAPTLIDATEKISAARDTLDNAVDDDQGVRGSNGASNIVPTDADGIAYSRSTGDVLNIVYLTAATATKGGFFPNGVNGTINASTSG
;
A
#
# COMPACT_ATOMS: atom_id res chain seq x y z
N MET A 1 22.61 23.17 -19.00
CA MET A 1 22.20 21.88 -19.59
C MET A 1 21.46 22.18 -20.88
N ASN A 2 21.97 21.72 -22.03
CA ASN A 2 21.33 21.99 -23.33
C ASN A 2 20.28 20.92 -23.66
N GLN A 3 19.41 21.17 -24.66
CA GLN A 3 18.34 20.23 -25.03
C GLN A 3 18.84 18.85 -25.50
N HIS A 4 20.05 18.76 -26.04
CA HIS A 4 20.63 17.48 -26.46
C HIS A 4 21.07 16.61 -25.27
N GLU A 5 21.56 17.21 -24.19
CA GLU A 5 21.93 16.50 -22.95
C GLU A 5 20.68 15.94 -22.25
N LEU A 6 19.59 16.72 -22.20
CA LEU A 6 18.33 16.28 -21.61
C LEU A 6 17.73 15.08 -22.36
N ILE A 7 17.79 15.10 -23.69
CA ILE A 7 17.28 14.02 -24.54
C ILE A 7 18.13 12.75 -24.37
N ALA A 8 19.46 12.88 -24.32
CA ALA A 8 20.36 11.76 -24.10
C ALA A 8 20.12 11.11 -22.73
N GLU A 9 19.97 11.91 -21.68
CA GLU A 9 19.70 11.42 -20.32
C GLU A 9 18.34 10.71 -20.20
N VAL A 10 17.32 11.17 -20.93
CA VAL A 10 16.02 10.50 -21.00
C VAL A 10 16.15 9.14 -21.68
N PHE A 11 16.88 9.04 -22.80
CA PHE A 11 17.10 7.76 -23.48
C PHE A 11 17.94 6.78 -22.67
N GLU A 12 18.95 7.26 -21.95
CA GLU A 12 19.76 6.43 -21.04
C GLU A 12 18.95 5.94 -19.84
N ARG A 13 18.10 6.79 -19.24
CA ARG A 13 17.16 6.36 -18.19
C ARG A 13 16.18 5.30 -18.69
N GLN A 14 15.67 5.45 -19.92
CA GLN A 14 14.81 4.43 -20.54
C GLN A 14 15.55 3.13 -20.88
N ALA A 15 16.83 3.20 -21.26
CA ALA A 15 17.66 2.01 -21.49
C ALA A 15 17.93 1.25 -20.19
N ARG A 16 18.30 1.97 -19.13
CA ARG A 16 18.56 1.40 -17.79
C ARG A 16 17.33 0.73 -17.19
N ARG A 17 16.16 1.39 -17.24
CA ARG A 17 14.88 0.81 -16.81
C ARG A 17 14.51 -0.45 -17.62
N ARG A 18 14.88 -0.55 -18.90
CA ARG A 18 14.65 -1.77 -19.71
C ARG A 18 15.58 -2.90 -19.32
N GLU A 19 16.82 -2.60 -18.95
CA GLU A 19 17.79 -3.59 -18.47
C GLU A 19 17.44 -4.11 -17.08
N GLU A 20 17.02 -3.24 -16.17
CA GLU A 20 16.51 -3.60 -14.84
C GLU A 20 15.26 -4.48 -14.95
N ARG A 21 14.28 -4.08 -15.77
CA ARG A 21 13.10 -4.92 -16.08
C ARG A 21 13.48 -6.26 -16.67
N ARG A 22 14.50 -6.33 -17.53
CA ARG A 22 14.98 -7.59 -18.12
C ARG A 22 15.71 -8.46 -17.10
N ALA A 23 16.53 -7.87 -16.23
CA ALA A 23 17.21 -8.59 -15.15
C ALA A 23 16.20 -9.16 -14.16
N PHE A 24 15.20 -8.37 -13.82
CA PHE A 24 14.09 -8.75 -12.95
C PHE A 24 13.17 -9.79 -13.58
N LEU A 25 12.78 -9.66 -14.85
CA LEU A 25 11.99 -10.68 -15.56
C LEU A 25 12.76 -11.99 -15.75
N LYS A 26 14.09 -11.95 -15.87
CA LYS A 26 14.93 -13.16 -15.86
C LYS A 26 14.97 -13.81 -14.47
N PHE A 27 14.94 -13.00 -13.41
CA PHE A 27 14.88 -13.48 -12.03
C PHE A 27 13.50 -14.09 -11.71
N ALA A 28 12.41 -13.41 -12.05
CA ALA A 28 11.03 -13.87 -11.85
C ALA A 28 10.61 -15.00 -12.82
N GLY A 29 11.13 -15.02 -14.04
CA GLY A 29 10.86 -16.08 -15.03
C GLY A 29 11.54 -17.42 -14.69
N ALA A 30 12.64 -17.40 -13.92
CA ALA A 30 13.30 -18.60 -13.44
C ALA A 30 12.53 -19.29 -12.31
N SER A 31 11.74 -18.56 -11.52
CA SER A 31 10.95 -19.09 -10.41
C SER A 31 9.59 -19.68 -10.83
N ALA A 32 8.98 -19.20 -11.93
CA ALA A 32 7.76 -19.81 -12.47
C ALA A 32 7.96 -21.27 -12.95
N ALA A 33 9.18 -21.63 -13.34
CA ALA A 33 9.55 -23.00 -13.69
C ALA A 33 9.79 -23.91 -12.47
N ALA A 34 10.06 -23.34 -11.28
CA ALA A 34 10.38 -24.10 -10.07
C ALA A 34 9.14 -24.50 -9.25
N VAL A 35 8.04 -23.74 -9.33
CA VAL A 35 6.79 -24.04 -8.59
C VAL A 35 6.05 -25.26 -9.17
N ALA A 36 6.36 -25.66 -10.42
CA ALA A 36 5.71 -26.80 -11.08
C ALA A 36 6.43 -28.16 -10.93
N GLY A 37 7.58 -28.24 -10.26
CA GLY A 37 8.17 -29.55 -10.02
C GLY A 37 9.56 -29.56 -9.38
N THR A 38 9.60 -29.89 -8.09
CA THR A 38 10.52 -30.89 -7.53
C THR A 38 10.09 -31.22 -6.09
N ALA A 39 9.50 -32.40 -5.91
CA ALA A 39 9.54 -33.12 -4.65
C ALA A 39 10.79 -34.00 -4.66
N ALA A 40 11.80 -33.70 -3.81
CA ALA A 40 12.77 -34.67 -3.25
C ALA A 40 13.88 -34.01 -2.41
N LEU A 41 13.85 -34.32 -1.10
CA LEU A 41 14.96 -34.73 -0.20
C LEU A 41 16.25 -33.89 -0.09
N SER A 42 16.52 -33.41 1.14
CA SER A 42 17.80 -33.39 1.92
C SER A 42 17.79 -32.16 2.85
N GLY A 43 18.08 -32.15 4.15
CA GLY A 43 18.82 -33.08 5.02
C GLY A 43 20.01 -32.34 5.66
N CYS A 44 20.03 -32.23 7.01
CA CYS A 44 21.11 -31.74 7.89
C CYS A 44 21.34 -30.20 7.92
N GLY A 45 21.57 -29.49 9.02
CA GLY A 45 21.82 -29.79 10.44
C GLY A 45 22.81 -28.77 11.03
N GLY A 46 22.52 -28.19 12.20
CA GLY A 46 23.54 -27.71 13.16
C GLY A 46 23.80 -26.20 13.33
N GLY A 47 23.23 -25.63 14.40
CA GLY A 47 23.99 -25.02 15.53
C GLY A 47 24.59 -23.61 15.42
N GLY A 48 24.25 -22.75 16.39
CA GLY A 48 25.08 -21.60 16.79
C GLY A 48 24.28 -20.41 17.31
N GLY A 49 24.07 -20.34 18.63
CA GLY A 49 23.37 -19.22 19.26
C GLY A 49 24.20 -17.93 19.31
N SER A 50 23.51 -16.80 19.27
CA SER A 50 23.92 -15.59 19.95
C SER A 50 22.67 -14.97 20.56
N GLY A 51 22.58 -15.00 21.88
CA GLY A 51 21.45 -14.45 22.62
C GLY A 51 21.41 -12.93 22.53
N PHE A 52 20.24 -12.41 22.19
CA PHE A 52 19.84 -11.07 22.61
C PHE A 52 18.85 -11.23 23.76
N GLY A 53 19.18 -10.55 24.87
CA GLY A 53 18.45 -10.61 26.12
C GLY A 53 17.03 -10.09 25.98
N THR A 54 16.14 -10.79 26.65
CA THR A 54 14.72 -10.53 26.83
C THR A 54 14.47 -9.24 27.63
N THR A 55 13.85 -8.24 27.00
CA THR A 55 12.72 -7.45 27.53
C THR A 55 12.31 -6.43 26.47
N ASN A 56 11.20 -6.68 25.78
CA ASN A 56 10.17 -5.73 25.34
C ASN A 56 9.34 -6.40 24.23
N ASP A 57 8.04 -6.16 24.30
CA ASP A 57 6.99 -6.81 23.53
C ASP A 57 7.17 -6.64 22.01
N VAL A 58 7.91 -7.56 21.38
CA VAL A 58 7.67 -7.84 19.97
C VAL A 58 6.38 -8.65 19.95
N ASN A 59 5.26 -7.98 19.69
CA ASN A 59 3.99 -8.63 19.41
C ASN A 59 4.13 -9.34 18.04
N THR A 60 4.93 -10.41 18.00
CA THR A 60 4.96 -11.33 16.87
C THR A 60 3.63 -12.05 16.91
N ALA A 61 2.70 -11.61 16.08
CA ALA A 61 1.52 -12.39 15.76
C ALA A 61 2.00 -13.83 15.46
N PRO A 62 1.42 -14.86 16.10
CA PRO A 62 1.83 -16.23 15.86
C PRO A 62 1.73 -16.52 14.35
N PRO A 63 2.68 -17.25 13.75
CA PRO A 63 2.57 -17.64 12.35
C PRO A 63 1.25 -18.38 12.20
N GLN A 64 0.31 -17.80 11.45
CA GLN A 64 -0.98 -18.43 11.21
C GLN A 64 -0.69 -19.71 10.42
N SER A 65 -0.66 -20.83 11.12
CA SER A 65 -0.27 -22.13 10.62
C SER A 65 -1.25 -22.58 9.54
N GLY A 66 -0.92 -22.31 8.28
CA GLY A 66 -1.71 -22.74 7.12
C GLY A 66 -1.69 -21.82 5.90
N LEU A 67 -1.19 -20.58 6.01
CA LEU A 67 -1.11 -19.67 4.85
C LEU A 67 0.14 -19.95 4.01
N SER A 68 -0.04 -19.96 2.69
CA SER A 68 1.07 -20.04 1.73
C SER A 68 1.56 -18.63 1.35
N ASP A 69 2.79 -18.54 0.82
CA ASP A 69 3.28 -17.28 0.22
C ASP A 69 2.33 -16.76 -0.85
N GLY A 70 1.68 -17.65 -1.61
CA GLY A 70 0.68 -17.27 -2.61
C GLY A 70 -0.56 -16.62 -2.01
N ASP A 71 -0.98 -17.01 -0.82
CA ASP A 71 -2.10 -16.38 -0.11
C ASP A 71 -1.72 -14.96 0.35
N ILE A 72 -0.49 -14.78 0.85
CA ILE A 72 0.04 -13.50 1.30
C ILE A 72 0.23 -12.54 0.11
N LEU A 73 0.79 -13.01 -1.00
CA LEU A 73 0.98 -12.21 -2.20
C LEU A 73 -0.36 -11.87 -2.89
N ASN A 74 -1.36 -12.76 -2.86
CA ASN A 74 -2.70 -12.43 -3.33
C ASN A 74 -3.39 -11.39 -2.44
N PHE A 75 -3.17 -11.43 -1.13
CA PHE A 75 -3.64 -10.38 -0.22
C PHE A 75 -3.03 -9.02 -0.58
N ALA A 76 -1.71 -8.96 -0.72
CA ALA A 76 -1.01 -7.75 -1.18
C ALA A 76 -1.55 -7.24 -2.52
N LEU A 77 -1.76 -8.14 -3.49
CA LEU A 77 -2.30 -7.78 -4.80
C LEU A 77 -3.67 -7.08 -4.74
N ASN A 78 -4.52 -7.37 -3.74
CA ASN A 78 -5.78 -6.64 -3.58
C ASN A 78 -5.57 -5.18 -3.16
N LEU A 79 -4.62 -4.92 -2.26
CA LEU A 79 -4.28 -3.56 -1.80
C LEU A 79 -3.65 -2.75 -2.93
N GLU A 80 -2.74 -3.39 -3.67
CA GLU A 80 -2.09 -2.83 -4.85
C GLU A 80 -3.09 -2.45 -5.94
N TYR A 81 -4.18 -3.22 -6.10
CA TYR A 81 -5.26 -2.80 -6.99
C TYR A 81 -5.96 -1.53 -6.54
N LEU A 82 -6.17 -1.35 -5.23
CA LEU A 82 -6.79 -0.14 -4.67
C LEU A 82 -5.92 1.10 -4.95
N GLU A 83 -4.64 1.02 -4.58
CA GLU A 83 -3.67 2.10 -4.77
C GLU A 83 -3.45 2.39 -6.26
N ALA A 84 -3.18 1.37 -7.07
CA ALA A 84 -2.94 1.54 -8.49
C ALA A 84 -4.14 2.13 -9.22
N GLN A 85 -5.37 1.79 -8.83
CA GLN A 85 -6.57 2.41 -9.39
C GLN A 85 -6.69 3.87 -8.96
N PHE A 86 -6.59 4.16 -7.66
CA PHE A 86 -6.66 5.52 -7.14
C PHE A 86 -5.66 6.45 -7.85
N TYR A 87 -4.37 6.06 -7.87
CA TYR A 87 -3.33 6.88 -8.47
C TYR A 87 -3.44 6.97 -9.99
N SER A 88 -3.81 5.88 -10.68
CA SER A 88 -4.03 5.94 -12.14
C SER A 88 -5.14 6.92 -12.49
N PHE A 89 -6.27 6.88 -11.77
CA PHE A 89 -7.36 7.84 -11.96
C PHE A 89 -6.93 9.25 -11.60
N ALA A 90 -6.28 9.47 -10.45
CA ALA A 90 -5.83 10.78 -10.01
C ALA A 90 -4.86 11.42 -11.02
N ALA A 91 -3.90 10.65 -11.53
CA ALA A 91 -2.87 11.14 -12.44
C ALA A 91 -3.35 11.31 -13.89
N THR A 92 -4.20 10.41 -14.39
CA THR A 92 -4.52 10.31 -15.83
C THR A 92 -6.00 10.42 -16.17
N GLY A 93 -6.89 10.32 -15.17
CA GLY A 93 -8.34 10.23 -15.37
C GLY A 93 -8.83 8.86 -15.85
N ALA A 94 -7.95 7.86 -15.95
CA ALA A 94 -8.29 6.52 -16.36
C ALA A 94 -7.71 5.48 -15.40
N GLY A 95 -8.41 4.36 -15.25
CA GLY A 95 -7.95 3.24 -14.44
C GLY A 95 -6.95 2.33 -15.15
N LEU A 96 -6.62 1.24 -14.48
CA LEU A 96 -5.75 0.17 -14.96
C LEU A 96 -6.23 -0.45 -16.28
N PRO A 97 -5.30 -0.88 -17.15
CA PRO A 97 -5.65 -1.56 -18.39
C PRO A 97 -6.27 -2.94 -18.12
N ALA A 98 -7.24 -3.35 -18.95
CA ALA A 98 -8.05 -4.54 -18.73
C ALA A 98 -7.25 -5.85 -18.58
N ASN A 99 -6.06 -5.94 -19.18
CA ASN A 99 -5.19 -7.13 -19.08
C ASN A 99 -4.59 -7.33 -17.67
N LEU A 100 -4.64 -6.31 -16.81
CA LEU A 100 -4.20 -6.40 -15.43
C LEU A 100 -5.34 -6.75 -14.46
N LEU A 101 -6.59 -6.87 -14.91
CA LEU A 101 -7.75 -6.96 -14.01
C LEU A 101 -8.30 -8.38 -13.80
N THR A 102 -7.98 -9.32 -14.69
CA THR A 102 -8.54 -10.67 -14.70
C THR A 102 -7.80 -11.60 -13.74
N GLY A 103 -8.40 -12.71 -13.32
CA GLY A 103 -7.72 -13.65 -12.42
C GLY A 103 -8.71 -14.60 -11.75
N THR A 104 -8.29 -15.21 -10.66
CA THR A 104 -9.16 -16.04 -9.80
C THR A 104 -10.11 -15.16 -8.96
N GLY A 105 -11.21 -15.74 -8.46
CA GLY A 105 -12.23 -14.99 -7.71
C GLY A 105 -13.18 -14.19 -8.60
N THR A 106 -13.83 -13.18 -8.04
CA THR A 106 -14.80 -12.35 -8.77
C THR A 106 -14.15 -11.04 -9.19
N GLN A 107 -14.06 -10.81 -10.51
CA GLN A 107 -13.62 -9.51 -11.02
C GLN A 107 -14.71 -8.45 -10.75
N GLY A 108 -14.33 -7.36 -10.09
CA GLY A 108 -15.22 -6.24 -9.81
C GLY A 108 -14.85 -4.97 -10.60
N ALA A 109 -15.82 -4.06 -10.68
CA ALA A 109 -15.63 -2.75 -11.25
C ALA A 109 -15.09 -1.76 -10.20
N VAL A 110 -14.47 -0.68 -10.68
CA VAL A 110 -14.16 0.49 -9.87
C VAL A 110 -15.33 1.45 -9.89
N THR A 111 -15.76 1.92 -8.73
CA THR A 111 -16.74 2.99 -8.57
C THR A 111 -16.01 4.32 -8.40
N GLY A 112 -16.38 5.30 -9.23
CA GLY A 112 -15.80 6.65 -9.19
C GLY A 112 -14.41 6.74 -9.81
N GLY A 113 -13.58 7.64 -9.28
CA GLY A 113 -12.29 8.00 -9.86
C GLY A 113 -12.38 9.07 -10.95
N ARG A 114 -11.50 10.09 -10.88
CA ARG A 114 -11.27 11.05 -11.97
C ARG A 114 -9.89 11.69 -11.86
N GLY A 115 -9.45 12.34 -12.94
CA GLY A 115 -8.19 13.09 -12.95
C GLY A 115 -8.24 14.30 -12.03
N VAL A 116 -7.18 14.49 -11.23
CA VAL A 116 -6.98 15.73 -10.46
C VAL A 116 -6.48 16.81 -11.39
N THR A 117 -7.05 18.00 -11.28
CA THR A 117 -6.50 19.19 -11.94
C THR A 117 -5.41 19.78 -11.05
N PHE A 118 -4.24 19.15 -11.03
CA PHE A 118 -3.11 19.57 -10.19
C PHE A 118 -2.64 20.98 -10.56
N THR A 119 -2.55 21.85 -9.55
CA THR A 119 -2.00 23.20 -9.67
C THR A 119 -0.53 23.26 -9.27
N ASP A 120 -0.09 22.34 -8.42
CA ASP A 120 1.30 22.19 -8.00
C ASP A 120 2.03 21.20 -8.92
N PRO A 121 3.02 21.66 -9.70
CA PRO A 121 3.73 20.78 -10.63
C PRO A 121 4.53 19.68 -9.93
N VAL A 122 4.90 19.86 -8.66
CA VAL A 122 5.63 18.85 -7.88
C VAL A 122 4.67 17.74 -7.48
N VAL A 123 3.49 18.08 -6.94
CA VAL A 123 2.44 17.10 -6.58
C VAL A 123 2.02 16.30 -7.81
N ARG A 124 1.82 16.96 -8.96
CA ARG A 124 1.51 16.27 -10.22
C ARG A 124 2.58 15.26 -10.62
N GLN A 125 3.86 15.63 -10.53
CA GLN A 125 4.96 14.74 -10.93
C GLN A 125 5.03 13.50 -10.05
N TYR A 126 4.87 13.69 -8.73
CA TYR A 126 4.85 12.58 -7.79
C TYR A 126 3.63 11.68 -7.98
N ALA A 127 2.44 12.24 -8.19
CA ALA A 127 1.25 11.46 -8.52
C ALA A 127 1.46 10.58 -9.77
N ASN A 128 2.15 11.09 -10.79
CA ASN A 128 2.46 10.33 -12.00
C ASN A 128 3.51 9.23 -11.76
N GLU A 129 4.49 9.49 -10.89
CA GLU A 129 5.52 8.50 -10.52
C GLU A 129 4.89 7.34 -9.74
N ILE A 130 4.17 7.65 -8.65
CA ILE A 130 3.48 6.66 -7.82
C ILE A 130 2.49 5.86 -8.68
N ALA A 131 1.66 6.51 -9.50
CA ALA A 131 0.76 5.80 -10.43
C ALA A 131 1.50 4.84 -11.39
N GLY A 132 2.73 5.16 -11.77
CA GLY A 132 3.58 4.31 -12.60
C GLY A 132 4.08 3.08 -11.85
N ASP A 133 4.45 3.26 -10.58
CA ASP A 133 5.02 2.24 -9.72
C ASP A 133 3.94 1.29 -9.19
N GLU A 134 2.77 1.77 -8.76
CA GLU A 134 1.65 0.89 -8.35
C GLU A 134 1.14 0.02 -9.50
N ARG A 135 1.13 0.58 -10.72
CA ARG A 135 0.85 -0.21 -11.93
C ARG A 135 1.89 -1.31 -12.15
N ALA A 136 3.15 -1.05 -11.81
CA ALA A 136 4.23 -2.01 -11.93
C ALA A 136 4.17 -3.06 -10.81
N HIS A 137 3.79 -2.70 -9.58
CA HIS A 137 3.55 -3.61 -8.48
C HIS A 137 2.46 -4.63 -8.82
N VAL A 138 1.28 -4.15 -9.26
CA VAL A 138 0.19 -5.03 -9.75
C VAL A 138 0.70 -5.98 -10.85
N ALA A 139 1.39 -5.45 -11.87
CA ALA A 139 1.91 -6.29 -12.96
C ALA A 139 2.93 -7.32 -12.47
N PHE A 140 3.79 -6.94 -11.52
CA PHE A 140 4.80 -7.81 -10.95
C PHE A 140 4.17 -8.93 -10.11
N LEU A 141 3.31 -8.60 -9.15
CA LEU A 141 2.66 -9.58 -8.29
C LEU A 141 1.85 -10.57 -9.11
N ARG A 142 1.11 -10.10 -10.12
CA ARG A 142 0.41 -10.98 -11.07
C ARG A 142 1.36 -11.91 -11.81
N SER A 143 2.53 -11.43 -12.23
CA SER A 143 3.54 -12.26 -12.87
C SER A 143 4.11 -13.31 -11.91
N ALA A 144 4.33 -12.96 -10.64
CA ALA A 144 4.85 -13.87 -9.62
C ALA A 144 3.83 -14.95 -9.23
N LEU A 145 2.55 -14.57 -9.15
CA LEU A 145 1.43 -15.44 -8.82
C LEU A 145 0.97 -16.30 -10.01
N GLY A 146 1.21 -15.87 -11.24
CA GLY A 146 0.83 -16.61 -12.45
C GLY A 146 -0.68 -16.87 -12.51
N SER A 147 -1.08 -18.12 -12.74
CA SER A 147 -2.49 -18.49 -12.91
C SER A 147 -3.34 -18.41 -11.64
N VAL A 148 -2.71 -18.30 -10.46
CA VAL A 148 -3.43 -18.17 -9.18
C VAL A 148 -3.61 -16.72 -8.74
N ALA A 149 -3.12 -15.76 -9.52
CA ALA A 149 -3.32 -14.34 -9.25
C ALA A 149 -4.83 -14.02 -9.19
N VAL A 150 -5.25 -13.35 -8.12
CA VAL A 150 -6.62 -12.88 -7.98
C VAL A 150 -6.96 -11.81 -9.02
N ALA A 151 -8.22 -11.80 -9.44
CA ALA A 151 -8.80 -10.70 -10.18
C ALA A 151 -8.92 -9.47 -9.29
N GLN A 152 -8.96 -8.28 -9.89
CA GLN A 152 -9.29 -7.06 -9.17
C GLN A 152 -10.69 -7.19 -8.53
N PRO A 153 -10.83 -6.97 -7.21
CA PRO A 153 -12.15 -6.95 -6.57
C PRO A 153 -12.95 -5.70 -6.96
N ALA A 154 -14.19 -5.60 -6.48
CA ALA A 154 -14.91 -4.33 -6.59
C ALA A 154 -14.25 -3.30 -5.66
N ILE A 155 -13.97 -2.11 -6.18
CA ILE A 155 -13.24 -1.06 -5.46
C ILE A 155 -14.06 0.23 -5.49
N ASP A 156 -14.21 0.90 -4.35
CA ASP A 156 -14.81 2.22 -4.26
C ASP A 156 -13.75 3.29 -3.96
N ILE A 157 -13.47 4.12 -4.95
CA ILE A 157 -12.60 5.31 -4.84
C ILE A 157 -13.38 6.57 -5.24
N GLY A 158 -14.70 6.53 -5.14
CA GLY A 158 -15.60 7.60 -5.51
C GLY A 158 -15.70 8.71 -4.48
N THR A 159 -16.55 9.69 -4.80
CA THR A 159 -16.78 10.90 -4.00
C THR A 159 -18.19 10.94 -3.41
N ASP A 160 -18.91 9.80 -3.43
CA ASP A 160 -20.27 9.71 -2.91
C ASP A 160 -20.27 10.03 -1.39
N PRO A 161 -21.28 10.74 -0.85
CA PRO A 161 -21.36 11.00 0.59
C PRO A 161 -21.32 9.75 1.48
N ASN A 162 -21.68 8.59 0.94
CA ASN A 162 -21.64 7.29 1.60
C ASN A 162 -20.54 6.37 1.06
N GLY A 163 -19.70 6.87 0.14
CA GLY A 163 -18.56 6.12 -0.41
C GLY A 163 -17.39 6.03 0.57
N ALA A 164 -16.39 5.24 0.21
CA ALA A 164 -15.26 4.90 1.07
C ALA A 164 -14.49 6.14 1.58
N PHE A 165 -14.07 7.02 0.66
CA PHE A 165 -13.33 8.24 1.01
C PHE A 165 -14.12 9.18 1.94
N SER A 166 -15.41 9.39 1.67
CA SER A 166 -16.27 10.21 2.53
C SER A 166 -16.48 9.57 3.89
N SER A 167 -16.58 8.24 3.96
CA SER A 167 -16.69 7.50 5.21
C SER A 167 -15.43 7.61 6.05
N ALA A 168 -14.25 7.45 5.43
CA ALA A 168 -12.96 7.62 6.09
C ALA A 168 -12.75 9.07 6.59
N ALA A 169 -13.01 10.06 5.75
CA ALA A 169 -12.91 11.47 6.12
C ALA A 169 -13.89 11.86 7.24
N ARG A 170 -15.07 11.23 7.28
CA ARG A 170 -16.06 11.45 8.34
C ARG A 170 -15.63 10.79 9.66
N ALA A 171 -15.06 9.58 9.61
CA ALA A 171 -14.48 8.93 10.78
C ALA A 171 -13.37 9.80 11.40
N ALA A 172 -12.53 10.41 10.56
CA ALA A 172 -11.52 11.38 10.96
C ALA A 172 -12.07 12.77 11.37
N GLY A 173 -13.38 13.02 11.25
CA GLY A 173 -13.96 14.33 11.57
C GLY A 173 -13.43 15.47 10.70
N LEU A 174 -13.02 15.17 9.46
CA LEU A 174 -12.67 16.16 8.44
C LEU A 174 -13.92 16.74 7.77
N ILE A 175 -14.99 15.94 7.69
CA ILE A 175 -16.27 16.33 7.11
C ILE A 175 -17.45 15.92 8.01
N GLY A 176 -18.58 16.62 7.88
CA GLY A 176 -19.79 16.33 8.62
C GLY A 176 -20.65 15.19 8.02
N ALA A 177 -21.73 14.85 8.71
CA ALA A 177 -22.74 13.91 8.22
C ALA A 177 -23.36 14.39 6.89
N GLY A 178 -23.50 13.48 5.93
CA GLY A 178 -24.06 13.77 4.60
C GLY A 178 -23.18 14.61 3.68
N GLN A 179 -21.99 15.01 4.13
CA GLN A 179 -20.98 15.66 3.27
C GLN A 179 -20.16 14.60 2.52
N SER A 180 -19.56 15.02 1.40
CA SER A 180 -18.62 14.21 0.61
C SER A 180 -17.20 14.70 0.80
N PHE A 181 -16.24 13.78 0.81
CA PHE A 181 -14.83 14.07 0.60
C PHE A 181 -14.45 13.70 -0.84
N ASP A 182 -13.88 14.66 -1.56
CA ASP A 182 -13.44 14.48 -2.95
C ASP A 182 -11.91 14.54 -3.00
N PRO A 183 -11.22 13.37 -3.04
CA PRO A 183 -9.77 13.34 -3.08
C PRO A 183 -9.21 13.86 -4.42
N TYR A 184 -10.06 14.16 -5.41
CA TYR A 184 -9.63 14.66 -6.71
C TYR A 184 -9.89 16.17 -6.89
N ALA A 185 -10.32 16.86 -5.83
CA ALA A 185 -10.71 18.27 -5.90
C ALA A 185 -9.52 19.25 -5.97
N SER A 186 -8.39 18.91 -5.35
CA SER A 186 -7.19 19.75 -5.28
C SER A 186 -5.94 18.93 -4.99
N ASP A 187 -4.77 19.55 -5.12
CA ASP A 187 -3.49 18.99 -4.73
C ASP A 187 -3.50 18.51 -3.26
N GLU A 188 -4.05 19.31 -2.34
CA GLU A 188 -4.13 18.98 -0.91
C GLU A 188 -5.12 17.85 -0.61
N ASN A 189 -6.29 17.83 -1.26
CA ASN A 189 -7.25 16.75 -1.09
C ASN A 189 -6.72 15.43 -1.63
N PHE A 190 -5.96 15.47 -2.72
CA PHE A 190 -5.27 14.30 -3.25
C PHE A 190 -4.24 13.76 -2.26
N LEU A 191 -3.41 14.63 -1.68
CA LEU A 191 -2.42 14.22 -0.69
C LEU A 191 -3.07 13.65 0.58
N LEU A 192 -4.17 14.24 1.06
CA LEU A 192 -4.93 13.68 2.18
C LEU A 192 -5.61 12.35 1.82
N GLY A 193 -6.10 12.21 0.59
CA GLY A 193 -6.64 10.95 0.07
C GLY A 193 -5.60 9.84 0.03
N ALA A 194 -4.40 10.13 -0.49
CA ALA A 194 -3.24 9.24 -0.49
C ALA A 194 -2.83 8.85 0.94
N PHE A 195 -2.73 9.82 1.84
CA PHE A 195 -2.34 9.60 3.24
C PHE A 195 -3.26 8.61 3.97
N ILE A 196 -4.52 8.45 3.56
CA ILE A 196 -5.46 7.50 4.20
C ILE A 196 -4.94 6.06 4.13
N PHE A 197 -4.30 5.61 3.04
CA PHE A 197 -3.88 4.21 2.89
C PHE A 197 -2.39 3.99 2.59
N GLU A 198 -1.61 5.00 2.21
CA GLU A 198 -0.16 4.85 1.96
C GLU A 198 0.61 4.23 3.14
N ASP A 199 0.39 4.73 4.37
CA ASP A 199 1.02 4.14 5.56
C ASP A 199 0.53 2.69 5.81
N VAL A 200 -0.70 2.38 5.38
CA VAL A 200 -1.29 1.05 5.50
C VAL A 200 -0.54 0.07 4.58
N GLY A 201 -0.19 0.48 3.36
CA GLY A 201 0.64 -0.30 2.43
C GLY A 201 1.99 -0.66 3.05
N VAL A 202 2.74 0.33 3.57
CA VAL A 202 4.04 0.13 4.22
C VAL A 202 3.94 -0.87 5.38
N THR A 203 2.98 -0.64 6.29
CA THR A 203 2.83 -1.44 7.51
C THR A 203 2.28 -2.84 7.23
N ALA A 204 1.49 -3.01 6.16
CA ALA A 204 1.04 -4.30 5.64
C ALA A 204 2.21 -5.14 5.11
N TYR A 205 3.07 -4.56 4.25
CA TYR A 205 4.23 -5.27 3.73
C TYR A 205 5.23 -5.64 4.84
N LYS A 206 5.47 -4.75 5.79
CA LYS A 206 6.31 -5.07 6.95
C LYS A 206 5.71 -6.20 7.77
N GLY A 207 4.41 -6.15 8.07
CA GLY A 207 3.69 -7.19 8.82
C GLY A 207 3.64 -8.54 8.10
N ALA A 208 3.60 -8.54 6.76
CA ALA A 208 3.63 -9.75 5.94
C ALA A 208 5.04 -10.35 5.81
N SER A 209 6.10 -9.55 5.93
CA SER A 209 7.48 -10.01 5.73
C SER A 209 7.90 -11.25 6.54
N PRO A 210 7.60 -11.38 7.86
CA PRO A 210 7.94 -12.60 8.60
C PRO A 210 7.12 -13.83 8.21
N LEU A 211 6.04 -13.66 7.45
CA LEU A 211 5.14 -14.75 7.03
C LEU A 211 5.59 -15.40 5.72
N LEU A 212 6.46 -14.73 4.95
CA LEU A 212 6.96 -15.23 3.68
C LEU A 212 8.09 -16.26 3.89
N GLN A 213 7.91 -17.46 3.35
CA GLN A 213 8.85 -18.57 3.49
C GLN A 213 9.91 -18.58 2.38
N SER A 214 9.52 -18.21 1.16
CA SER A 214 10.43 -18.10 0.02
C SER A 214 11.30 -16.86 0.13
N SER A 215 12.62 -17.04 0.18
CA SER A 215 13.57 -15.92 0.14
C SER A 215 13.43 -15.06 -1.13
N THR A 216 12.94 -15.65 -2.23
CA THR A 216 12.66 -14.94 -3.47
C THR A 216 11.47 -13.99 -3.31
N PHE A 217 10.38 -14.47 -2.72
CA PHE A 217 9.20 -13.63 -2.48
C PHE A 217 9.44 -12.63 -1.36
N LEU A 218 10.18 -13.01 -0.31
CA LEU A 218 10.62 -12.09 0.73
C LEU A 218 11.48 -10.95 0.14
N SER A 219 12.46 -11.27 -0.71
CA SER A 219 13.29 -10.24 -1.36
C SER A 219 12.47 -9.31 -2.26
N ALA A 220 11.45 -9.84 -2.93
CA ALA A 220 10.58 -9.04 -3.77
C ALA A 220 9.65 -8.14 -2.94
N ALA A 221 9.01 -8.69 -1.90
CA ALA A 221 8.18 -7.94 -0.96
C ALA A 221 8.98 -6.86 -0.23
N ALA A 222 10.25 -7.12 0.13
CA ALA A 222 11.13 -6.10 0.68
C ALA A 222 11.43 -4.95 -0.29
N GLY A 223 11.50 -5.24 -1.60
CA GLY A 223 11.63 -4.23 -2.64
C GLY A 223 10.40 -3.33 -2.76
N ILE A 224 9.20 -3.93 -2.73
CA ILE A 224 7.93 -3.18 -2.74
C ILE A 224 7.78 -2.36 -1.45
N LEU A 225 8.03 -2.97 -0.28
CA LEU A 225 8.04 -2.27 1.01
C LEU A 225 8.91 -1.01 0.98
N ALA A 226 10.08 -1.07 0.33
CA ALA A 226 10.96 0.09 0.19
C ALA A 226 10.36 1.17 -0.72
N ALA A 227 9.71 0.79 -1.83
CA ALA A 227 9.01 1.73 -2.71
C ALA A 227 7.84 2.40 -1.99
N GLU A 228 6.99 1.63 -1.32
CA GLU A 228 5.88 2.14 -0.49
C GLU A 228 6.37 3.11 0.58
N ALA A 229 7.49 2.79 1.24
CA ALA A 229 8.06 3.68 2.26
C ALA A 229 8.52 5.03 1.65
N TYR A 230 9.01 5.03 0.40
CA TYR A 230 9.31 6.28 -0.31
C TYR A 230 8.05 7.03 -0.73
N HIS A 231 7.00 6.33 -1.18
CA HIS A 231 5.71 6.94 -1.53
C HIS A 231 5.07 7.62 -0.32
N ALA A 232 4.90 6.89 0.79
CA ALA A 232 4.37 7.40 2.03
C ALA A 232 5.22 8.55 2.59
N GLY A 233 6.54 8.39 2.66
CA GLY A 233 7.46 9.43 3.12
C GLY A 233 7.38 10.72 2.29
N LEU A 234 7.18 10.59 0.97
CA LEU A 234 6.96 11.72 0.08
C LEU A 234 5.64 12.42 0.36
N VAL A 235 4.52 11.68 0.44
CA VAL A 235 3.19 12.26 0.73
C VAL A 235 3.23 13.01 2.06
N ARG A 236 3.82 12.41 3.09
CA ARG A 236 4.01 13.00 4.42
C ARG A 236 4.86 14.26 4.38
N THR A 237 5.96 14.25 3.62
CA THR A 237 6.84 15.42 3.44
C THR A 237 6.09 16.58 2.81
N VAL A 238 5.32 16.33 1.75
CA VAL A 238 4.59 17.39 1.04
C VAL A 238 3.45 17.94 1.90
N LEU A 239 2.71 17.07 2.60
CA LEU A 239 1.67 17.48 3.55
C LEU A 239 2.24 18.35 4.68
N TYR A 240 3.36 17.94 5.28
CA TYR A 240 4.02 18.74 6.30
C TYR A 240 4.47 20.11 5.77
N ALA A 241 5.14 20.12 4.60
CA ALA A 241 5.63 21.36 4.01
C ALA A 241 4.52 22.35 3.68
N LYS A 242 3.42 21.90 3.05
CA LYS A 242 2.23 22.74 2.82
C LYS A 242 1.56 23.13 4.14
N GLY A 243 1.57 22.23 5.12
CA GLY A 243 1.06 22.39 6.47
C GLY A 243 1.72 23.51 7.27
N ILE A 244 2.96 23.90 6.95
CA ILE A 244 3.62 25.07 7.56
C ILE A 244 2.82 26.35 7.28
N ALA A 245 2.31 26.52 6.05
CA ALA A 245 1.49 27.67 5.67
C ALA A 245 0.00 27.46 5.96
N ALA A 246 -0.47 26.21 5.93
CA ALA A 246 -1.86 25.82 6.21
C ALA A 246 -1.92 24.74 7.32
N PRO A 247 -1.82 25.13 8.62
CA PRO A 247 -1.72 24.19 9.73
C PRO A 247 -2.84 23.14 9.82
N THR A 248 -4.00 23.45 9.25
CA THR A 248 -5.14 22.51 9.15
C THR A 248 -4.81 21.23 8.38
N LEU A 249 -3.80 21.24 7.50
CA LEU A 249 -3.33 20.02 6.83
C LEU A 249 -2.61 19.09 7.79
N ILE A 250 -1.78 19.62 8.70
CA ILE A 250 -1.15 18.83 9.77
C ILE A 250 -2.24 18.32 10.72
N ASP A 251 -3.19 19.17 11.12
CA ASP A 251 -4.31 18.74 11.95
C ASP A 251 -5.12 17.61 11.28
N ALA A 252 -5.28 17.65 9.95
CA ALA A 252 -5.97 16.60 9.21
C ALA A 252 -5.21 15.27 9.23
N THR A 253 -3.87 15.27 9.14
CA THR A 253 -3.09 14.02 9.23
C THR A 253 -3.17 13.40 10.61
N GLU A 254 -3.17 14.21 11.69
CA GLU A 254 -3.35 13.69 13.05
C GLU A 254 -4.72 13.03 13.21
N LYS A 255 -5.76 13.68 12.68
CA LYS A 255 -7.13 13.17 12.71
C LYS A 255 -7.32 11.88 11.90
N ILE A 256 -6.68 11.77 10.73
CA ILE A 256 -6.74 10.55 9.91
C ILE A 256 -6.04 9.41 10.65
N SER A 257 -4.87 9.68 11.23
CA SER A 257 -4.09 8.68 11.98
C SER A 257 -4.91 8.16 13.17
N ALA A 258 -5.40 9.07 14.01
CA ALA A 258 -6.25 8.72 15.14
C ALA A 258 -7.53 7.96 14.74
N ALA A 259 -8.09 8.22 13.56
CA ALA A 259 -9.25 7.47 13.08
C ALA A 259 -8.87 6.04 12.67
N ARG A 260 -7.70 5.83 12.07
CA ARG A 260 -7.22 4.49 11.72
C ARG A 260 -6.91 3.66 12.97
N ASP A 261 -6.34 4.25 14.02
CA ASP A 261 -6.17 3.59 15.34
C ASP A 261 -7.50 3.10 15.91
N THR A 262 -8.61 3.79 15.67
CA THR A 262 -9.93 3.31 16.13
C THR A 262 -10.48 2.12 15.34
N LEU A 263 -9.86 1.78 14.21
CA LEU A 263 -10.27 0.69 13.34
C LEU A 263 -9.43 -0.57 13.53
N ASP A 264 -8.12 -0.44 13.76
CA ASP A 264 -7.24 -1.60 13.85
C ASP A 264 -7.17 -2.21 15.25
N ASN A 265 -6.05 -2.14 15.96
CA ASN A 265 -5.86 -2.85 17.22
C ASN A 265 -5.76 -1.84 18.38
N ALA A 266 -5.71 -2.33 19.63
CA ALA A 266 -5.70 -1.44 20.80
C ALA A 266 -4.39 -0.64 21.00
N VAL A 267 -3.37 -0.83 20.15
CA VAL A 267 -2.10 -0.11 20.21
C VAL A 267 -2.22 1.16 19.39
N ASP A 268 -1.98 2.30 20.04
CA ASP A 268 -1.85 3.62 19.41
C ASP A 268 -0.45 3.72 18.79
N ASP A 269 -0.33 3.31 17.53
CA ASP A 269 0.92 3.32 16.76
C ASP A 269 0.84 4.13 15.47
N ASP A 270 -0.35 4.52 15.01
CA ASP A 270 -0.51 5.42 13.88
C ASP A 270 -0.10 6.85 14.24
N GLN A 271 0.54 7.51 13.28
CA GLN A 271 1.12 8.81 13.54
C GLN A 271 0.81 9.75 12.38
N GLY A 272 0.38 10.99 12.71
CA GLY A 272 0.32 12.07 11.74
C GLY A 272 1.70 12.68 11.48
N VAL A 273 1.75 13.80 10.74
CA VAL A 273 3.04 14.42 10.37
C VAL A 273 3.59 15.39 11.43
N ARG A 274 2.90 15.57 12.55
CA ARG A 274 3.35 16.42 13.66
C ARG A 274 4.36 15.70 14.54
N GLY A 275 5.56 16.27 14.65
CA GLY A 275 6.54 15.87 15.66
C GLY A 275 6.41 16.67 16.96
N SER A 276 7.13 16.23 18.00
CA SER A 276 7.22 16.93 19.28
C SER A 276 8.07 18.22 19.16
N ASN A 277 7.78 19.22 20.00
CA ASN A 277 8.55 20.47 20.10
C ASN A 277 8.79 21.21 18.77
N GLY A 278 7.82 21.11 17.84
CA GLY A 278 7.91 21.76 16.52
C GLY A 278 8.69 20.96 15.47
N ALA A 279 9.10 19.73 15.76
CA ALA A 279 9.69 18.82 14.78
C ALA A 279 8.62 18.30 13.78
N SER A 280 9.09 17.73 12.67
CA SER A 280 8.28 16.95 11.73
C SER A 280 8.21 15.47 12.14
N ASN A 281 7.17 14.78 11.73
CA ASN A 281 7.07 13.32 11.81
C ASN A 281 6.84 12.69 10.42
N ILE A 282 7.91 12.69 9.61
CA ILE A 282 7.83 12.24 8.21
C ILE A 282 7.87 10.72 8.09
N VAL A 283 8.65 10.05 8.93
CA VAL A 283 8.77 8.59 8.93
C VAL A 283 8.14 8.10 10.24
N PRO A 284 6.97 7.46 10.22
CA PRO A 284 6.31 7.02 11.43
C PRO A 284 6.99 5.74 11.94
N THR A 285 7.75 5.87 13.02
CA THR A 285 8.55 4.77 13.60
C THR A 285 8.31 4.64 15.09
N ASP A 286 8.65 3.47 15.63
CA ASP A 286 8.79 3.26 17.07
C ASP A 286 10.06 3.96 17.63
N ALA A 287 10.33 3.71 18.91
CA ALA A 287 11.47 4.28 19.63
C ALA A 287 12.85 3.85 19.07
N ASP A 288 12.91 2.75 18.31
CA ASP A 288 14.12 2.21 17.69
C ASP A 288 14.28 2.69 16.24
N GLY A 289 13.36 3.52 15.73
CA GLY A 289 13.38 3.98 14.34
C GLY A 289 12.88 2.93 13.36
N ILE A 290 12.09 1.96 13.81
CA ILE A 290 11.53 0.88 12.99
C ILE A 290 10.06 1.22 12.69
N ALA A 291 9.66 1.12 11.41
CA ALA A 291 8.25 1.24 11.05
C ALA A 291 7.43 0.17 11.79
N TYR A 292 6.21 0.44 12.22
CA TYR A 292 5.37 -0.56 12.89
C TYR A 292 4.74 -1.53 11.89
N SER A 293 4.11 -2.59 12.39
CA SER A 293 3.56 -3.68 11.56
C SER A 293 2.08 -3.82 11.84
N ARG A 294 1.30 -4.04 10.78
CA ARG A 294 -0.10 -4.46 10.91
C ARG A 294 -0.28 -5.92 10.54
N SER A 295 -1.18 -6.60 11.26
CA SER A 295 -1.66 -7.89 10.79
C SER A 295 -2.55 -7.70 9.56
N THR A 296 -2.77 -8.77 8.78
CA THR A 296 -3.70 -8.68 7.65
C THR A 296 -5.13 -8.35 8.09
N GLY A 297 -5.52 -8.75 9.31
CA GLY A 297 -6.83 -8.43 9.88
C GLY A 297 -6.99 -6.93 10.17
N ASP A 298 -5.95 -6.32 10.74
CA ASP A 298 -5.88 -4.89 11.04
C ASP A 298 -5.92 -4.04 9.76
N VAL A 299 -5.15 -4.45 8.75
CA VAL A 299 -5.21 -3.85 7.41
C VAL A 299 -6.62 -3.90 6.84
N LEU A 300 -7.29 -5.07 6.96
CA LEU A 300 -8.66 -5.24 6.49
C LEU A 300 -9.67 -4.39 7.27
N ASN A 301 -9.49 -4.18 8.57
CA ASN A 301 -10.34 -3.26 9.34
C ASN A 301 -10.29 -1.84 8.76
N ILE A 302 -9.09 -1.37 8.42
CA ILE A 302 -8.88 -0.03 7.86
C ILE A 302 -9.50 0.05 6.46
N VAL A 303 -9.18 -0.88 5.55
CA VAL A 303 -9.70 -0.79 4.17
C VAL A 303 -11.19 -1.11 4.07
N TYR A 304 -11.76 -1.85 5.02
CA TYR A 304 -13.21 -2.06 5.14
C TYR A 304 -13.92 -0.98 5.97
N LEU A 305 -13.16 -0.07 6.60
CA LEU A 305 -13.66 1.01 7.47
C LEU A 305 -14.55 0.50 8.61
N THR A 306 -14.09 -0.52 9.32
CA THR A 306 -14.81 -1.15 10.44
C THR A 306 -13.85 -1.74 11.46
N ALA A 307 -14.11 -1.51 12.75
CA ALA A 307 -13.42 -2.19 13.87
C ALA A 307 -14.03 -3.57 14.18
N ALA A 308 -15.22 -3.87 13.65
CA ALA A 308 -15.84 -5.18 13.78
C ALA A 308 -15.30 -6.15 12.73
N THR A 309 -15.22 -7.43 13.09
CA THR A 309 -14.95 -8.51 12.14
C THR A 309 -15.88 -8.42 10.93
N ALA A 310 -15.29 -8.22 9.76
CA ALA A 310 -16.00 -8.08 8.50
C ALA A 310 -15.24 -8.77 7.37
N THR A 311 -15.97 -9.11 6.31
CA THR A 311 -15.40 -9.69 5.08
C THR A 311 -15.49 -8.75 3.88
N LYS A 312 -16.03 -7.54 4.10
CA LYS A 312 -16.25 -6.51 3.08
C LYS A 312 -16.62 -5.18 3.74
N GLY A 313 -16.47 -4.09 3.00
CA GLY A 313 -16.82 -2.75 3.43
C GLY A 313 -15.88 -1.72 2.82
N GLY A 314 -16.10 -0.44 3.15
CA GLY A 314 -15.21 0.66 2.79
C GLY A 314 -14.77 0.63 1.33
N PHE A 315 -13.46 0.62 1.11
CA PHE A 315 -12.84 0.64 -0.22
C PHE A 315 -13.07 -0.64 -1.02
N PHE A 316 -13.49 -1.73 -0.37
CA PHE A 316 -13.81 -3.02 -0.99
C PHE A 316 -15.27 -3.41 -0.66
N PRO A 317 -16.27 -2.78 -1.31
CA PRO A 317 -17.68 -2.96 -0.96
C PRO A 317 -18.17 -4.41 -1.05
N ASN A 318 -17.52 -5.24 -1.87
CA ASN A 318 -17.81 -6.67 -2.00
C ASN A 318 -16.74 -7.58 -1.40
N GLY A 319 -15.75 -7.03 -0.68
CA GLY A 319 -14.62 -7.75 -0.10
C GLY A 319 -13.47 -7.96 -1.08
N VAL A 320 -12.32 -8.33 -0.53
CA VAL A 320 -11.14 -8.72 -1.32
C VAL A 320 -11.27 -10.15 -1.85
N ASN A 321 -10.52 -10.49 -2.90
CA ASN A 321 -10.42 -11.86 -3.40
C ASN A 321 -9.30 -12.63 -2.67
N GLY A 322 -9.45 -13.95 -2.53
CA GLY A 322 -8.43 -14.84 -1.96
C GLY A 322 -8.73 -15.33 -0.54
N THR A 323 -7.77 -16.07 0.04
CA THR A 323 -7.92 -16.76 1.33
C THR A 323 -7.99 -15.80 2.51
N ILE A 324 -7.18 -14.73 2.48
CA ILE A 324 -7.13 -13.71 3.53
C ILE A 324 -8.14 -12.62 3.17
N ASN A 325 -9.34 -12.69 3.76
CA ASN A 325 -10.44 -11.79 3.41
C ASN A 325 -11.29 -11.29 4.59
N ALA A 326 -11.00 -11.76 5.80
CA ALA A 326 -11.71 -11.39 7.02
C ALA A 326 -10.84 -10.49 7.90
N SER A 327 -11.41 -9.39 8.35
CA SER A 327 -10.80 -8.48 9.31
C SER A 327 -10.89 -9.04 10.74
N THR A 328 -10.11 -8.49 11.66
CA THR A 328 -10.09 -8.88 13.08
C THR A 328 -11.01 -7.99 13.91
N SER A 329 -11.40 -8.42 15.11
CA SER A 329 -12.00 -7.48 16.06
C SER A 329 -10.91 -6.54 16.56
N GLY A 330 -11.10 -5.24 16.37
CA GLY A 330 -10.27 -4.22 17.00
C GLY A 330 -10.51 -4.06 18.49
#